data_AF-A0A923D7J6-F1
#
_entry.id   AF-A0A923D7J6-F1
#
_cell.length_a   1.000
_cell.length_b   1.000
_cell.length_c   1.000
_cell.angle_alpha   90.00
_cell.angle_beta   90.00
_cell.angle_gamma   90.00
#
_symmetry.space_group_name_H-M   'P 1'
#
loop_
_entity.id
_entity.type
_entity.pdbx_description
1 polymer ?
#
loop_
_entity_poly.entity_id
_entity_poly.type
_entity_poly.pdbx_seq_one_letter_code
_entity_poly.pdbx_strand_id
1 'polypeptide(L)'
;MIPRILLAHLPTAVEALPRLTAALGGPRLFVKRDDQTGVAFGGNKARKLEYVLAEAQAGGARTLITVGGIQSNHCRQTAALAARLGMRCILVLSGEPSDNPNGNVLLDNLFGA
;
A
#
# COMPACT_ATOMS: atom_id res chain seq x y z
N MET A 1 13.41 1.73 -20.39
CA MET A 1 12.55 1.06 -19.40
C MET A 1 12.25 2.06 -18.29
N ILE A 2 11.01 2.17 -17.79
CA ILE A 2 10.68 3.11 -16.70
C ILE A 2 11.36 2.60 -15.41
N PRO A 3 12.13 3.44 -14.68
CA PRO A 3 12.78 3.03 -13.43
C PRO A 3 11.77 2.56 -12.38
N ARG A 4 12.13 1.51 -11.62
CA ARG A 4 11.35 1.01 -10.48
C ARG A 4 12.27 0.46 -9.40
N ILE A 5 11.87 0.63 -8.14
CA ILE A 5 12.51 -0.05 -7.00
C ILE A 5 11.69 -1.29 -6.65
N LEU A 6 12.33 -2.45 -6.50
CA LEU A 6 11.64 -3.71 -6.21
C LEU A 6 11.39 -3.85 -4.71
N LEU A 7 10.20 -3.44 -4.27
CA LEU A 7 9.81 -3.41 -2.85
C LEU A 7 8.61 -4.31 -2.55
N ALA A 8 7.75 -4.55 -3.54
CA ALA A 8 6.56 -5.39 -3.42
C ALA A 8 6.88 -6.86 -3.72
N HIS A 9 6.16 -7.78 -3.06
CA HIS A 9 6.25 -9.21 -3.33
C HIS A 9 5.49 -9.54 -4.63
N LEU A 10 6.21 -9.56 -5.75
CA LEU A 10 5.66 -9.78 -7.09
C LEU A 10 6.36 -10.95 -7.80
N PRO A 11 5.66 -11.68 -8.69
CA PRO A 11 4.24 -11.56 -9.02
C PRO A 11 3.34 -12.14 -7.90
N THR A 12 2.18 -11.52 -7.64
CA THR A 12 1.18 -12.08 -6.72
C THR A 12 0.34 -13.17 -7.41
N ALA A 13 -0.20 -14.11 -6.64
CA ALA A 13 -0.98 -15.24 -7.16
C ALA A 13 -2.26 -14.81 -7.90
N VAL A 14 -2.72 -15.68 -8.81
CA VAL A 14 -4.08 -15.68 -9.35
C VAL A 14 -4.76 -16.95 -8.84
N GLU A 15 -5.82 -16.80 -8.06
CA GLU A 15 -6.49 -17.92 -7.40
C GLU A 15 -7.90 -18.10 -7.95
N ALA A 16 -8.30 -19.34 -8.21
CA ALA A 16 -9.69 -19.65 -8.56
C ALA A 16 -10.60 -19.53 -7.33
N LEU A 17 -11.85 -19.10 -7.52
CA LEU A 17 -12.86 -18.99 -6.47
C LEU A 17 -13.99 -20.03 -6.67
N PRO A 18 -13.70 -21.34 -6.60
CA PRO A 18 -14.63 -22.39 -7.02
C PRO A 18 -15.93 -22.41 -6.22
N ARG A 19 -15.87 -22.13 -4.90
CA ARG A 19 -17.06 -22.07 -4.05
C ARG A 19 -17.98 -20.90 -4.41
N LEU A 20 -17.42 -19.74 -4.76
CA LEU A 20 -18.21 -18.58 -5.18
C LEU A 20 -18.80 -18.79 -6.57
N THR A 21 -18.03 -19.36 -7.50
CA THR A 21 -18.53 -19.80 -8.80
C THR A 21 -19.73 -20.73 -8.65
N ALA A 22 -19.65 -21.74 -7.78
CA ALA A 22 -20.75 -22.66 -7.53
C ALA A 22 -21.97 -21.96 -6.93
N ALA A 23 -21.77 -21.08 -5.95
CA ALA A 23 -22.85 -20.35 -5.29
C ALA A 23 -23.62 -19.41 -6.25
N LEU A 24 -22.98 -18.93 -7.32
CA LEU A 24 -23.59 -18.05 -8.32
C LEU A 24 -24.14 -18.79 -9.55
N GLY A 25 -23.95 -20.11 -9.64
CA GLY A 25 -24.29 -20.88 -10.85
C GLY A 25 -23.37 -20.56 -12.04
N GLY A 26 -22.16 -20.06 -11.79
CA GLY A 26 -21.25 -19.49 -12.78
C GLY A 26 -21.15 -17.95 -12.71
N PRO A 27 -20.24 -17.32 -13.48
CA PRO A 27 -19.17 -17.91 -14.29
C PRO A 27 -17.98 -18.41 -13.43
N ARG A 28 -16.92 -18.90 -14.08
CA ARG A 28 -15.62 -19.17 -13.41
C ARG A 28 -15.01 -17.85 -12.94
N LEU A 29 -14.77 -17.72 -11.64
CA LEU A 29 -14.23 -16.52 -11.01
C LEU A 29 -12.79 -16.77 -10.54
N PHE A 30 -11.98 -15.73 -10.68
CA PHE A 30 -10.59 -15.70 -10.22
C PHE A 30 -10.31 -14.38 -9.49
N VAL A 31 -9.34 -14.41 -8.59
CA VAL A 31 -8.84 -13.21 -7.90
C VAL A 31 -7.34 -13.07 -8.13
N LYS A 32 -6.91 -11.86 -8.50
CA LYS A 32 -5.51 -11.45 -8.48
C LYS A 32 -5.18 -10.94 -7.08
N ARG A 33 -4.29 -11.61 -6.35
CA ARG A 33 -3.99 -11.34 -4.93
C ARG A 33 -3.10 -10.12 -4.70
N ASP A 34 -3.53 -8.96 -5.19
CA ASP A 34 -2.79 -7.70 -4.98
C ASP A 34 -2.82 -7.22 -3.52
N ASP A 35 -3.66 -7.82 -2.68
CA ASP A 35 -3.55 -7.72 -1.22
C ASP A 35 -2.25 -8.31 -0.68
N GLN A 36 -1.64 -9.29 -1.37
CA GLN A 36 -0.43 -9.99 -0.90
C GLN A 36 0.90 -9.37 -1.38
N THR A 37 0.93 -8.08 -1.70
CA THR A 37 2.15 -7.39 -2.15
C THR A 37 3.18 -7.11 -1.04
N GLY A 38 2.90 -7.52 0.21
CA GLY A 38 3.88 -7.56 1.32
C GLY A 38 4.12 -6.25 2.06
N VAL A 39 3.99 -5.10 1.41
CA VAL A 39 4.27 -3.77 2.01
C VAL A 39 3.25 -3.43 3.10
N ALA A 40 3.65 -3.58 4.37
CA ALA A 40 2.84 -3.30 5.55
C ALA A 40 1.43 -3.92 5.48
N PHE A 41 1.31 -5.22 5.16
CA PHE A 41 0.06 -5.95 4.81
C PHE A 41 -0.39 -5.84 3.35
N GLY A 42 0.39 -5.19 2.49
CA GLY A 42 0.19 -5.17 1.04
C GLY A 42 -1.01 -4.35 0.57
N GLY A 43 -1.43 -4.62 -0.67
CA GLY A 43 -2.42 -3.86 -1.42
C GLY A 43 -1.88 -3.36 -2.77
N ASN A 44 -2.78 -2.87 -3.61
CA ASN A 44 -2.45 -2.45 -4.96
C ASN A 44 -1.54 -1.21 -5.03
N LYS A 45 -1.47 -0.38 -3.98
CA LYS A 45 -0.69 0.87 -3.99
C LYS A 45 0.81 0.61 -4.04
N ALA A 46 1.27 -0.50 -3.48
CA ALA A 46 2.66 -0.94 -3.55
C ALA A 46 3.17 -0.98 -4.99
N ARG A 47 2.39 -1.50 -5.95
CA ARG A 47 2.77 -1.54 -7.38
C ARG A 47 3.03 -0.16 -7.98
N LYS A 48 2.20 0.83 -7.61
CA LYS A 48 2.37 2.22 -8.08
C LYS A 48 3.59 2.86 -7.43
N LEU A 49 3.75 2.65 -6.13
CA LEU A 49 4.79 3.28 -5.33
C LEU A 49 6.20 2.87 -5.77
N GLU A 50 6.42 1.64 -6.27
CA GLU A 50 7.73 1.21 -6.81
C GLU A 50 8.29 2.16 -7.88
N TYR A 51 7.44 2.75 -8.72
CA TYR A 51 7.85 3.68 -9.77
C TYR A 51 8.03 5.10 -9.23
N VAL A 52 7.05 5.58 -8.45
CA VAL A 52 7.08 6.95 -7.88
C VAL A 52 8.27 7.13 -6.93
N LEU A 53 8.59 6.09 -6.15
CA LEU A 53 9.72 6.14 -5.23
C LEU A 53 11.06 6.05 -5.96
N ALA A 54 11.13 5.33 -7.08
CA ALA A 54 12.33 5.32 -7.92
C ALA A 54 12.68 6.72 -8.42
N GLU A 55 11.67 7.44 -8.90
CA GLU A 55 11.81 8.83 -9.32
C GLU A 55 12.17 9.74 -8.14
N ALA A 56 11.50 9.60 -7.00
CA ALA A 56 11.77 10.39 -5.81
C ALA A 56 13.21 10.22 -5.29
N GLN A 57 13.73 8.98 -5.26
CA GLN A 57 15.11 8.71 -4.88
C GLN A 57 16.11 9.29 -5.89
N ALA A 58 15.85 9.14 -7.19
CA ALA A 58 16.70 9.70 -8.23
C ALA A 58 16.76 11.24 -8.16
N GLY A 59 15.66 11.88 -7.77
CA GLY A 59 15.58 13.33 -7.53
C GLY A 59 16.13 13.80 -6.18
N GLY A 60 16.65 12.91 -5.33
CA GLY A 60 17.17 13.28 -4.01
C GLY A 60 16.10 13.73 -3.01
N ALA A 61 14.85 13.30 -3.20
CA ALA A 61 13.78 13.60 -2.26
C ALA A 61 14.09 13.03 -0.87
N ARG A 62 13.66 13.76 0.17
CA ARG A 62 13.91 13.42 1.60
C ARG A 62 12.63 13.27 2.43
N THR A 63 11.50 13.68 1.88
CA THR A 63 10.19 13.61 2.53
C THR A 63 9.17 13.15 1.49
N LEU A 64 8.33 12.17 1.84
CA LEU A 64 7.13 11.81 1.11
C LEU A 64 5.94 12.53 1.72
N ILE A 65 5.09 13.14 0.90
CA ILE A 65 3.86 13.80 1.34
C ILE A 65 2.71 13.18 0.54
N THR A 66 1.67 12.71 1.22
CA THR A 66 0.45 12.21 0.56
C THR A 66 -0.79 12.52 1.38
N VAL A 67 -1.96 12.27 0.78
CA VAL A 67 -3.27 12.58 1.35
C VAL A 67 -4.19 11.35 1.30
N GLY A 68 -5.13 11.27 2.24
CA GLY A 68 -6.18 10.25 2.24
C GLY A 68 -7.12 10.37 3.42
N GLY A 69 -8.10 9.47 3.51
CA GLY A 69 -8.93 9.36 4.71
C GLY A 69 -8.15 8.78 5.89
N ILE A 70 -8.69 8.93 7.11
CA ILE A 70 -8.07 8.42 8.35
C ILE A 70 -7.68 6.94 8.28
N GLN A 71 -8.41 6.10 7.53
CA GLN A 71 -8.08 4.68 7.33
C GLN A 71 -7.49 4.36 5.94
N SER A 72 -6.76 5.30 5.34
CA SER A 72 -6.22 5.16 4.00
C SER A 72 -5.14 4.07 3.91
N ASN A 73 -5.42 3.02 3.12
CA ASN A 73 -4.42 2.02 2.75
C ASN A 73 -3.23 2.60 1.97
N HIS A 74 -3.45 3.72 1.24
CA HIS A 74 -2.38 4.39 0.52
C HIS A 74 -1.41 5.08 1.47
N CYS A 75 -1.93 5.82 2.47
CA CYS A 75 -1.12 6.51 3.47
C CYS A 75 -0.26 5.50 4.23
N ARG A 76 -0.86 4.40 4.69
CA ARG A 76 -0.15 3.30 5.36
C ARG A 76 0.97 2.69 4.54
N GLN A 77 0.75 2.45 3.25
CA GLN A 77 1.82 1.93 2.38
C GLN A 77 2.91 2.98 2.11
N THR A 78 2.55 4.25 1.99
CA THR A 78 3.52 5.34 1.81
C THR A 78 4.38 5.52 3.05
N ALA A 79 3.78 5.56 4.25
CA ALA A 79 4.47 5.67 5.53
C ALA A 79 5.44 4.50 5.74
N ALA A 80 4.99 3.26 5.52
CA ALA A 80 5.84 2.08 5.63
C ALA A 80 7.05 2.12 4.68
N LEU A 81 6.85 2.55 3.44
CA LEU A 81 7.95 2.66 2.47
C LEU A 81 8.87 3.84 2.76
N ALA A 82 8.34 4.95 3.27
CA ALA A 82 9.16 6.06 3.75
C ALA A 82 10.13 5.58 4.84
N ALA A 83 9.58 4.90 5.87
CA ALA A 83 10.36 4.33 6.96
C ALA A 83 11.41 3.34 6.44
N ARG A 84 11.03 2.42 5.55
CA ARG A 84 11.96 1.43 4.94
C ARG A 84 13.09 2.08 4.13
N LEU A 85 12.82 3.21 3.48
CA LEU A 85 13.81 3.93 2.65
C LEU A 85 14.57 5.03 3.41
N GLY A 86 14.33 5.19 4.72
CA GLY A 86 14.96 6.24 5.53
C GLY A 86 14.50 7.65 5.16
N MET A 87 13.30 7.80 4.60
CA MET A 87 12.70 9.09 4.24
C MET A 87 11.72 9.53 5.32
N ARG A 88 11.54 10.84 5.49
CA ARG A 88 10.42 11.36 6.31
C ARG A 88 9.09 11.14 5.59
N CYS A 89 8.01 11.03 6.34
CA CYS A 89 6.66 10.97 5.80
C CYS A 89 5.80 12.07 6.43
N ILE A 90 4.89 12.65 5.66
CA ILE A 90 3.84 13.55 6.15
C ILE A 90 2.53 13.08 5.52
N LEU A 91 1.55 12.75 6.35
CA LEU A 91 0.23 12.34 5.92
C LEU A 91 -0.80 13.43 6.19
N VAL A 92 -1.48 13.88 5.14
CA VAL A 92 -2.63 14.79 5.27
C VAL A 92 -3.88 13.93 5.33
N LEU A 93 -4.40 13.70 6.54
CA LEU A 93 -5.53 12.80 6.77
C LEU A 93 -6.84 13.58 6.91
N SER A 94 -7.87 13.17 6.17
CA SER A 94 -9.24 13.67 6.33
C SER A 94 -10.04 12.76 7.26
N GLY A 95 -10.62 13.33 8.31
CA GLY A 95 -11.41 12.64 9.32
C GLY A 95 -11.00 13.07 10.73
N GLU A 96 -11.77 12.64 11.72
CA GLU A 96 -11.50 13.00 13.11
C GLU A 96 -10.37 12.12 13.69
N PRO A 97 -9.37 12.72 14.35
CA PRO A 97 -8.41 11.98 15.16
C PRO A 97 -9.12 11.15 16.23
N SER A 98 -8.50 10.02 16.60
CA SER A 98 -8.96 9.20 17.71
C SER A 98 -7.84 9.07 18.73
N ASP A 99 -8.19 9.20 20.02
CA ASP A 99 -7.28 8.94 21.13
C ASP A 99 -6.84 7.46 21.20
N ASN A 100 -7.60 6.57 20.54
CA ASN A 100 -7.31 5.14 20.47
C ASN A 100 -7.15 4.71 18.99
N PRO A 101 -6.02 5.06 18.34
CA PRO A 101 -5.81 4.75 16.94
C PRO A 101 -5.82 3.23 16.69
N ASN A 102 -6.42 2.81 15.59
CA ASN A 102 -6.50 1.41 15.17
C ASN A 102 -6.35 1.28 13.64
N GLY A 103 -6.20 0.07 13.14
CA GLY A 103 -6.13 -0.17 11.69
C GLY A 103 -4.95 0.54 11.02
N ASN A 104 -5.20 1.21 9.89
CA ASN A 104 -4.17 1.89 9.12
C ASN A 104 -3.59 3.10 9.86
N VAL A 105 -4.39 3.93 10.55
CA VAL A 105 -3.85 5.10 11.28
C VAL A 105 -2.92 4.70 12.43
N LEU A 106 -3.18 3.57 13.09
CA LEU A 106 -2.25 3.02 14.08
C LEU A 106 -0.91 2.68 13.44
N LEU A 107 -0.94 2.07 12.26
CA LEU A 107 0.27 1.70 11.53
C LEU A 107 1.02 2.93 11.02
N ASP A 108 0.31 3.95 10.52
CA ASP A 108 0.89 5.24 10.13
C ASP A 108 1.75 5.81 11.27
N ASN A 109 1.19 5.87 12.48
CA ASN A 109 1.88 6.33 13.68
C ASN A 109 3.09 5.44 14.04
N LEU A 110 2.95 4.12 13.97
CA LEU A 110 4.04 3.17 14.27
C LEU A 110 5.18 3.26 13.26
N PHE A 111 4.91 3.66 12.02
CA PHE A 111 5.93 3.92 11.00
C PHE A 111 6.56 5.32 11.11
N GLY A 112 6.11 6.15 12.05
CA GLY A 112 6.68 7.47 12.34
C GLY A 112 6.31 8.54 11.32
N ALA A 113 5.13 8.41 10.69
CA ALA A 113 4.58 9.39 9.76
C ALA A 113 3.76 10.49 10.46
#